data_AF-A0A2E2HJJ2-F1
#
_entry.id   AF-A0A2E2HJJ2-F1
#
_cell.length_a   1.000
_cell.length_b   1.000
_cell.length_c   1.000
_cell.angle_alpha   90.00
_cell.angle_beta   90.00
_cell.angle_gamma   90.00
#
_symmetry.space_group_name_H-M   'P 1'
#
loop_
_entity.id
_entity.type
_entity.pdbx_description
1 polymer ?
#
loop_
_entity_poly.entity_id
_entity_poly.type
_entity_poly.pdbx_seq_one_letter_code
_entity_poly.pdbx_strand_id
1 'polypeptide(L)'
;MDEQTELLIEQRLSVFSDEPDLNDWFEVMCGAAMAVLGLFHLITPGELVDPDLMRWFAASVVAAGAVWAGHGLKDMAVKEMRRSAAMMELSTSSPASGSVDHGLIRDVLLNPDAYKDFLTKAYEEAWEDGIITKDELADLNRFQSALGISDEDAEDISKKAKKASSED
;
A
#
# COMPACT_ATOMS: atom_id res chain seq x y z
N MET A 1 11.12 6.20 -11.22
CA MET A 1 10.17 5.44 -10.38
C MET A 1 10.63 4.00 -10.49
N ASP A 2 10.88 3.34 -9.37
CA ASP A 2 11.48 2.00 -9.40
C ASP A 2 10.40 0.95 -9.67
N GLU A 3 10.70 -0.05 -10.49
CA GLU A 3 9.74 -1.08 -10.93
C GLU A 3 9.18 -1.86 -9.71
N GLN A 4 9.99 -1.98 -8.65
CA GLN A 4 9.57 -2.56 -7.37
C GLN A 4 8.53 -1.72 -6.62
N THR A 5 8.64 -0.39 -6.66
CA THR A 5 7.63 0.49 -6.04
C THR A 5 6.29 0.41 -6.76
N GLU A 6 6.30 0.24 -8.08
CA GLU A 6 5.07 0.11 -8.87
C GLU A 6 4.33 -1.20 -8.56
N LEU A 7 5.06 -2.31 -8.43
CA LEU A 7 4.51 -3.62 -8.06
C LEU A 7 3.94 -3.65 -6.62
N LEU A 8 4.57 -2.96 -5.67
CA LEU A 8 4.04 -2.85 -4.29
C LEU A 8 2.76 -2.01 -4.24
N ILE A 9 2.68 -0.96 -5.06
CA ILE A 9 1.48 -0.14 -5.22
C ILE A 9 0.35 -0.97 -5.84
N GLU A 10 0.63 -1.70 -6.92
CA GLU A 10 -0.34 -2.61 -7.55
C GLU A 10 -0.82 -3.71 -6.61
N GLN A 11 0.07 -4.31 -5.81
CA GLN A 11 -0.32 -5.36 -4.86
C GLN A 11 -1.23 -4.82 -3.74
N ARG A 12 -0.98 -3.60 -3.25
CA ARG A 12 -1.86 -2.94 -2.27
C ARG A 12 -3.19 -2.51 -2.88
N LEU A 13 -3.16 -1.98 -4.10
CA LEU A 13 -4.36 -1.63 -4.86
C LEU A 13 -5.13 -2.89 -5.29
N SER A 14 -4.52 -4.05 -5.49
CA SER A 14 -5.26 -5.26 -5.89
C SER A 14 -6.28 -5.73 -4.83
N VAL A 15 -6.09 -5.35 -3.57
CA VAL A 15 -7.04 -5.58 -2.47
C VAL A 15 -8.26 -4.66 -2.56
N PHE A 16 -8.09 -3.47 -3.15
CA PHE A 16 -9.14 -2.50 -3.41
C PHE A 16 -9.36 -2.49 -4.92
N SER A 17 -10.27 -3.30 -5.46
CA SER A 17 -10.58 -3.37 -6.90
C SER A 17 -11.00 -2.01 -7.52
N ASP A 18 -10.06 -1.06 -7.59
CA ASP A 18 -10.19 0.39 -7.74
C ASP A 18 -9.33 0.88 -8.94
N GLU A 19 -9.01 0.00 -9.88
CA GLU A 19 -8.48 0.45 -11.16
C GLU A 19 -9.58 1.24 -11.90
N PRO A 20 -9.22 2.37 -12.56
CA PRO A 20 -10.10 3.02 -13.52
C PRO A 20 -10.35 2.00 -14.62
N ASP A 21 -11.53 1.41 -14.60
CA ASP A 21 -11.84 0.24 -15.38
C ASP A 21 -12.42 0.66 -16.73
N LEU A 22 -12.42 -0.29 -17.66
CA LEU A 22 -12.95 -0.10 -19.00
C LEU A 22 -14.44 0.29 -18.95
N ASN A 23 -15.13 -0.06 -17.86
CA ASN A 23 -16.51 0.32 -17.61
C ASN A 23 -16.66 1.84 -17.35
N ASP A 24 -15.88 2.46 -16.47
CA ASP A 24 -15.96 3.92 -16.23
C ASP A 24 -15.74 4.73 -17.53
N TRP A 25 -14.75 4.33 -18.32
CA TRP A 25 -14.48 4.96 -19.62
C TRP A 25 -15.61 4.75 -20.62
N PHE A 26 -16.22 3.57 -20.63
CA PHE A 26 -17.38 3.29 -21.47
C PHE A 26 -18.58 4.15 -21.06
N GLU A 27 -18.84 4.31 -19.76
CA GLU A 27 -19.90 5.17 -19.24
C GLU A 27 -19.71 6.65 -19.65
N VAL A 28 -18.47 7.15 -19.57
CA VAL A 28 -18.14 8.50 -20.02
C VAL A 28 -18.33 8.67 -21.53
N MET A 29 -17.82 7.73 -22.33
CA MET A 29 -17.91 7.81 -23.79
C MET A 29 -19.35 7.63 -24.30
N CYS A 30 -20.11 6.70 -23.73
CA CYS A 30 -21.51 6.50 -24.08
C CYS A 30 -22.40 7.65 -23.58
N GLY A 31 -22.18 8.15 -22.37
CA GLY A 31 -22.88 9.32 -21.85
C GLY A 31 -22.64 10.56 -22.71
N ALA A 32 -21.38 10.82 -23.09
CA ALA A 32 -21.02 11.92 -23.98
C ALA A 32 -21.63 11.75 -25.38
N ALA A 33 -21.60 10.54 -25.95
CA ALA A 33 -22.21 10.27 -27.25
C ALA A 33 -23.72 10.50 -27.23
N MET A 34 -24.43 10.04 -26.18
CA MET A 34 -25.85 10.32 -26.01
C MET A 34 -26.14 11.82 -25.89
N ALA A 35 -25.31 12.55 -25.15
CA ALA A 35 -25.45 14.00 -25.02
C ALA A 35 -25.28 14.73 -26.37
N VAL A 36 -24.30 14.32 -27.19
CA VAL A 36 -24.08 14.88 -28.52
C VAL A 36 -25.24 14.53 -29.47
N LEU A 37 -25.73 13.28 -29.46
CA LEU A 37 -26.87 12.86 -30.29
C LEU A 37 -28.17 13.57 -29.91
N GLY A 38 -28.41 13.78 -28.62
CA GLY A 38 -29.55 14.56 -28.14
C GLY A 38 -29.42 16.04 -28.55
N LEU A 39 -28.23 16.63 -28.46
CA LEU A 39 -28.01 18.01 -28.89
C LEU A 39 -28.24 18.19 -30.40
N PHE A 40 -27.82 17.21 -31.19
CA PHE A 40 -28.06 17.19 -32.62
C PHE A 40 -29.56 17.18 -32.95
N HIS A 41 -30.36 16.36 -32.27
CA HIS A 41 -31.81 16.28 -32.47
C HIS A 41 -32.61 17.46 -31.88
N LEU A 42 -32.00 18.23 -30.97
CA LEU A 42 -32.56 19.51 -30.53
C LEU A 42 -32.48 20.57 -31.64
N ILE A 43 -31.35 20.63 -32.34
CA ILE A 43 -31.11 21.58 -33.43
C ILE A 43 -31.84 21.14 -34.69
N THR A 44 -31.79 19.84 -35.00
CA THR A 44 -32.36 19.25 -36.22
C THR A 44 -33.32 18.12 -35.83
N PRO A 45 -34.57 18.46 -35.43
CA PRO A 45 -35.58 17.43 -35.14
C PRO A 45 -35.94 16.74 -36.47
N GLY A 46 -35.71 15.43 -36.55
CA GLY A 46 -36.05 14.64 -37.74
C GLY A 46 -37.56 14.53 -37.98
N GLU A 47 -37.96 13.91 -39.09
CA GLU A 47 -39.38 13.78 -39.50
C GLU A 47 -40.11 12.58 -38.87
N LEU A 48 -39.46 11.78 -38.02
CA LEU A 48 -40.03 10.54 -37.49
C LEU A 48 -41.19 10.77 -36.50
N VAL A 49 -41.21 11.91 -35.82
CA VAL A 49 -42.19 12.27 -34.78
C VAL A 49 -42.46 13.78 -34.87
N ASP A 50 -43.54 14.25 -34.25
CA ASP A 50 -43.80 15.69 -34.10
C ASP A 50 -42.55 16.43 -33.58
N PRO A 51 -42.15 17.55 -34.21
CA PRO A 51 -40.91 18.25 -33.89
C PRO A 51 -40.80 18.70 -32.44
N ASP A 52 -41.91 19.07 -31.79
CA ASP A 52 -41.89 19.51 -30.41
C ASP A 52 -41.67 18.31 -29.47
N LEU A 53 -42.34 17.18 -29.74
CA LEU A 53 -42.11 15.94 -28.99
C LEU A 53 -40.68 15.41 -29.16
N MET A 54 -40.13 15.48 -30.37
CA MET A 54 -38.75 15.08 -30.66
C MET A 54 -37.74 15.93 -29.89
N ARG A 55 -37.97 17.24 -29.75
CA ARG A 55 -37.12 18.15 -28.97
C ARG A 55 -37.18 17.86 -27.47
N TRP A 56 -38.35 17.59 -26.91
CA TRP A 56 -38.48 17.19 -25.50
C TRP A 56 -37.78 15.86 -25.21
N PHE A 57 -37.91 14.89 -26.11
CA PHE A 57 -37.20 13.62 -26.01
C PHE A 57 -35.68 13.84 -26.11
N ALA A 58 -35.23 14.61 -27.10
CA ALA A 58 -33.83 14.96 -27.29
C ALA A 58 -33.24 15.67 -26.06
N ALA A 59 -33.94 16.63 -25.46
CA ALA A 59 -33.54 17.28 -24.22
C ALA A 59 -33.39 16.29 -23.05
N SER A 60 -34.28 15.32 -22.95
CA SER A 60 -34.23 14.27 -21.92
C SER A 60 -33.01 13.36 -22.12
N VAL A 61 -32.70 13.01 -23.37
CA VAL A 61 -31.50 12.22 -23.72
C VAL A 61 -30.21 12.99 -23.44
N VAL A 62 -30.18 14.31 -23.70
CA VAL A 62 -29.04 15.17 -23.33
C VAL A 62 -28.81 15.16 -21.82
N ALA A 63 -29.88 15.38 -21.04
CA ALA A 63 -29.78 15.39 -19.58
C ALA A 63 -29.31 14.03 -19.04
N ALA A 64 -29.87 12.93 -19.54
CA ALA A 64 -29.46 11.58 -19.15
C ALA A 64 -27.99 11.29 -19.53
N GLY A 65 -27.55 11.67 -20.73
CA GLY A 65 -26.17 11.51 -21.17
C GLY A 65 -25.17 12.31 -20.33
N ALA A 66 -25.52 13.54 -19.97
CA ALA A 66 -24.70 14.39 -19.10
C ALA A 66 -24.57 13.82 -17.69
N VAL A 67 -25.66 13.31 -17.10
CA VAL A 67 -25.65 12.68 -15.77
C VAL A 67 -24.82 11.39 -15.80
N TRP A 68 -24.99 10.55 -16.82
CA TRP A 68 -24.24 9.31 -16.96
C TRP A 68 -22.74 9.57 -17.13
N ALA A 69 -22.36 10.47 -18.04
CA ALA A 69 -20.95 10.84 -18.21
C ALA A 69 -20.34 11.47 -16.96
N GLY A 70 -21.11 12.30 -16.25
CA GLY A 70 -20.69 12.88 -14.98
C GLY A 70 -20.49 11.84 -13.88
N HIS A 71 -21.30 10.77 -13.86
CA HIS A 71 -21.15 9.66 -12.93
C HIS A 71 -19.83 8.90 -13.18
N GLY A 72 -19.56 8.50 -14.43
CA GLY A 72 -18.31 7.81 -14.78
C GLY A 72 -17.06 8.65 -14.48
N LEU A 73 -17.08 9.96 -14.76
CA LEU A 73 -15.98 10.86 -14.41
C LEU A 73 -15.76 10.98 -12.90
N LYS A 74 -16.84 11.04 -12.12
CA LYS A 74 -16.78 11.12 -10.65
C LYS A 74 -16.12 9.87 -10.07
N ASP A 75 -16.54 8.69 -10.51
CA ASP A 75 -16.03 7.43 -9.97
C ASP A 75 -14.55 7.24 -10.34
N MET A 76 -14.15 7.66 -11.54
CA MET A 76 -12.75 7.71 -11.95
C MET A 76 -11.91 8.66 -11.09
N ALA A 77 -12.41 9.87 -10.78
CA ALA A 77 -11.72 10.83 -9.92
C ALA A 77 -11.58 10.31 -8.47
N VAL A 78 -12.60 9.62 -7.95
CA VAL A 78 -12.54 9.00 -6.63
C VAL A 78 -11.48 7.90 -6.60
N LYS A 79 -11.41 7.06 -7.64
CA LYS A 79 -10.39 6.01 -7.79
C LYS A 79 -8.98 6.60 -7.87
N GLU A 80 -8.78 7.66 -8.67
CA GLU A 80 -7.49 8.34 -8.79
C GLU A 80 -7.06 9.01 -7.46
N MET A 81 -7.98 9.65 -6.75
CA MET A 81 -7.70 10.22 -5.42
C MET A 81 -7.25 9.16 -4.42
N ARG A 82 -7.91 7.98 -4.39
CA ARG A 82 -7.51 6.87 -3.52
C ARG A 82 -6.12 6.34 -3.88
N ARG A 83 -5.85 6.15 -5.16
CA ARG A 83 -4.51 5.76 -5.65
C ARG A 83 -3.45 6.77 -5.25
N SER A 84 -3.74 8.07 -5.37
CA SER A 84 -2.81 9.14 -4.99
C SER A 84 -2.54 9.16 -3.48
N ALA A 85 -3.56 8.90 -2.64
CA ALA A 85 -3.42 8.81 -1.20
C ALA A 85 -2.56 7.61 -0.78
N ALA A 86 -2.81 6.43 -1.38
CA ALA A 86 -2.01 5.23 -1.14
C ALA A 86 -0.55 5.42 -1.60
N MET A 87 -0.32 6.08 -2.74
CA MET A 87 1.02 6.42 -3.21
C MET A 87 1.73 7.41 -2.27
N MET A 88 1.02 8.40 -1.74
CA MET A 88 1.58 9.36 -0.78
C MET A 88 1.97 8.69 0.54
N GLU A 89 1.13 7.79 1.05
CA GLU A 89 1.43 6.97 2.23
C GLU A 89 2.66 6.09 2.00
N LEU A 90 2.74 5.42 0.84
CA LEU A 90 3.89 4.59 0.49
C LEU A 90 5.16 5.41 0.27
N SER A 91 5.06 6.62 -0.29
CA SER A 91 6.21 7.54 -0.45
C SER A 91 6.71 8.07 0.89
N THR A 92 5.81 8.28 1.85
CA THR A 92 6.15 8.59 3.25
C THR A 92 6.81 7.39 3.95
N SER A 93 6.47 6.18 3.51
CA SER A 93 6.97 4.92 4.06
C SER A 93 8.15 4.32 3.29
N SER A 94 8.60 4.96 2.20
CA SER A 94 9.69 4.47 1.36
C SER A 94 11.06 4.96 1.89
N PRO A 95 12.08 4.09 2.04
CA PRO A 95 13.35 4.40 2.74
C PRO A 95 14.32 5.28 1.95
N ALA A 96 13.84 6.05 0.96
CA ALA A 96 14.69 6.78 0.01
C ALA A 96 15.35 8.04 0.61
N SER A 97 14.90 8.49 1.79
CA SER A 97 15.72 9.31 2.67
C SER A 97 16.20 8.43 3.80
N GLY A 98 17.48 8.52 4.20
CA GLY A 98 18.06 7.85 5.37
C GLY A 98 17.47 8.30 6.71
N SER A 99 16.15 8.50 6.76
CA SER A 99 15.34 8.65 7.95
C SER A 99 15.21 7.29 8.61
N VAL A 100 15.44 7.30 9.91
CA VAL A 100 15.34 6.15 10.80
C VAL A 100 13.97 5.46 10.61
N ASP A 101 13.97 4.15 10.37
CA ASP A 101 12.75 3.37 10.17
C ASP A 101 11.95 3.31 11.48
N HIS A 102 10.98 4.23 11.60
CA HIS A 102 10.12 4.35 12.77
C HIS A 102 9.17 3.14 12.92
N GLY A 103 8.93 2.38 11.85
CA GLY A 103 8.16 1.14 11.89
C GLY A 103 8.94 0.04 12.61
N LEU A 104 10.21 -0.15 12.23
CA LEU A 104 11.12 -1.08 12.90
C LEU A 104 11.34 -0.68 14.37
N ILE A 105 11.58 0.60 14.65
CA ILE A 105 11.73 1.08 16.05
C ILE A 105 10.46 0.82 16.86
N ARG A 106 9.27 1.07 16.28
CA ARG A 106 8.01 0.82 16.96
C ARG A 106 7.82 -0.67 17.24
N ASP A 107 8.17 -1.55 16.30
CA ASP A 107 8.04 -3.00 16.47
C ASP A 107 9.00 -3.53 17.54
N VAL A 108 10.25 -3.04 17.54
CA VAL A 108 11.26 -3.30 18.58
C VAL A 108 10.78 -2.87 19.97
N LEU A 109 10.12 -1.72 20.07
CA LEU A 109 9.57 -1.22 21.34
C LEU A 109 8.30 -1.96 21.79
N LEU A 110 7.48 -2.46 20.85
CA LEU A 110 6.23 -3.14 21.17
C LEU A 110 6.42 -4.62 21.51
N ASN A 111 7.45 -5.26 20.97
CA ASN A 111 7.71 -6.69 21.13
C ASN A 111 9.10 -6.99 21.72
N PRO A 112 9.49 -6.37 22.87
CA PRO A 112 10.86 -6.48 23.39
C PRO A 112 11.28 -7.91 23.70
N ASP A 113 10.34 -8.77 24.09
CA ASP A 113 10.63 -10.17 24.42
C ASP A 113 10.99 -11.01 23.17
N ALA A 114 10.39 -10.72 22.01
CA ALA A 114 10.76 -11.39 20.75
C ALA A 114 12.20 -11.06 20.31
N TYR A 115 12.71 -9.87 20.66
CA TYR A 115 14.09 -9.49 20.39
C TYR A 115 15.08 -10.04 21.41
N LYS A 116 14.64 -10.39 22.64
CA LYS A 116 15.45 -11.18 23.57
C LYS A 116 15.66 -12.61 23.07
N ASP A 117 14.65 -13.19 22.41
CA ASP A 117 14.80 -14.50 21.76
C ASP A 117 15.83 -14.45 20.61
N PHE A 118 15.92 -13.33 19.89
CA PHE A 118 16.96 -13.11 18.90
C PHE A 118 18.37 -13.08 19.53
N LEU A 119 18.56 -12.33 20.61
CA LEU A 119 19.84 -12.31 21.33
C LEU A 119 20.20 -13.70 21.87
N THR A 120 19.21 -14.44 22.36
CA THR A 120 19.40 -15.83 22.85
C THR A 120 19.92 -16.74 21.74
N LYS A 121 19.31 -16.69 20.55
CA LYS A 121 19.76 -17.46 19.39
C LYS A 121 21.16 -17.08 18.93
N ALA A 122 21.48 -15.78 18.93
CA ALA A 122 22.83 -15.32 18.58
C ALA A 122 23.90 -15.85 19.56
N TYR A 123 23.56 -15.95 20.85
CA TYR A 123 24.44 -16.60 21.83
C TYR A 123 24.53 -18.11 21.64
N GLU A 124 23.45 -18.79 21.26
CA GLU A 124 23.46 -20.23 20.97
C GLU A 124 24.35 -20.55 19.75
N GLU A 125 24.23 -19.77 18.68
CA GLU A 125 25.06 -19.87 17.48
C GLU A 125 26.54 -19.62 17.79
N ALA A 126 26.85 -18.59 18.59
CA ALA A 126 28.22 -18.31 19.03
C ALA A 126 28.80 -19.37 19.98
N TRP A 127 27.97 -20.23 20.58
CA TRP A 127 28.42 -21.38 21.39
C TRP A 127 28.47 -22.69 20.60
N GLU A 128 28.01 -22.73 19.35
CA GLU A 128 27.93 -23.95 18.52
C GLU A 128 29.30 -24.62 18.34
N ASP A 129 30.36 -23.82 18.19
CA ASP A 129 31.74 -24.31 18.08
C ASP A 129 32.45 -24.48 19.44
N GLY A 130 31.75 -24.17 20.54
CA GLY A 130 32.22 -24.24 21.91
C GLY A 130 33.12 -23.09 22.38
N ILE A 131 33.42 -22.08 21.54
CA ILE A 131 34.33 -20.98 21.88
C ILE A 131 33.84 -19.66 21.25
N ILE A 132 33.30 -18.77 22.08
CA ILE A 132 33.02 -17.38 21.65
C ILE A 132 34.33 -16.63 21.38
N THR A 133 34.50 -16.20 20.13
CA THR A 133 35.64 -15.37 19.70
C THR A 133 35.47 -13.90 20.11
N LYS A 134 36.55 -13.12 20.02
CA LYS A 134 36.52 -11.69 20.38
C LYS A 134 35.62 -10.86 19.46
N ASP A 135 35.53 -11.27 18.20
CA ASP A 135 34.73 -10.57 17.19
C ASP A 135 33.23 -10.85 17.42
N GLU A 136 32.87 -12.11 17.71
CA GLU A 136 31.50 -12.49 18.08
C GLU A 136 31.04 -11.82 19.39
N LEU A 137 31.91 -11.75 20.40
CA LEU A 137 31.61 -11.05 21.64
C LEU A 137 31.37 -9.56 21.40
N ALA A 138 32.13 -8.93 20.50
CA ALA A 138 31.95 -7.53 20.14
C ALA A 138 30.60 -7.30 19.44
N ASP A 139 30.16 -8.21 18.57
CA ASP A 139 28.87 -8.11 17.90
C ASP A 139 27.69 -8.40 18.85
N LEU A 140 27.83 -9.38 19.75
CA LEU A 140 26.85 -9.65 20.81
C LEU A 140 26.66 -8.44 21.74
N ASN A 141 27.74 -7.76 22.10
CA ASN A 141 27.68 -6.55 22.93
C ASN A 141 27.02 -5.37 22.18
N ARG A 142 27.20 -5.28 20.86
CA ARG A 142 26.45 -4.31 20.03
C ARG A 142 24.96 -4.61 20.04
N PHE A 143 24.55 -5.88 19.91
CA PHE A 143 23.14 -6.26 20.00
C PHE A 143 22.56 -6.00 21.38
N GLN A 144 23.29 -6.33 22.45
CA GLN A 144 22.90 -6.05 23.82
C GLN A 144 22.67 -4.54 24.04
N SER A 145 23.62 -3.71 23.61
CA SER A 145 23.55 -2.25 23.71
C SER A 145 22.39 -1.67 22.89
N ALA A 146 22.14 -2.22 21.71
CA ALA A 146 21.04 -1.80 20.85
C ALA A 146 19.66 -2.16 21.43
N LEU A 147 19.56 -3.29 22.15
CA LEU A 147 18.33 -3.76 22.79
C LEU A 147 18.12 -3.19 24.20
N GLY A 148 19.11 -2.48 24.76
CA GLY A 148 19.03 -1.89 26.10
C GLY A 148 18.99 -2.93 27.22
N ILE A 149 19.57 -4.11 26.99
CA ILE A 149 19.60 -5.21 27.96
C ILE A 149 20.79 -5.01 28.92
N SER A 150 20.58 -5.15 30.23
CA SER A 150 21.66 -5.02 31.22
C SER A 150 22.66 -6.17 31.13
N ASP A 151 23.91 -5.90 31.55
CA ASP A 151 24.98 -6.90 31.55
C ASP A 151 24.59 -8.18 32.33
N GLU A 152 23.87 -8.02 33.44
CA GLU A 152 23.36 -9.14 34.25
C GLU A 152 22.38 -10.04 33.47
N ASP A 153 21.48 -9.44 32.68
CA ASP A 153 20.49 -10.17 31.88
C ASP A 153 21.16 -10.86 30.69
N ALA A 154 22.13 -10.21 30.07
CA ALA A 154 22.92 -10.78 28.97
C ALA A 154 23.78 -11.97 29.44
N GLU A 155 24.36 -11.89 30.64
CA GLU A 155 25.09 -13.00 31.25
C GLU A 155 24.19 -14.21 31.50
N ASP A 156 22.96 -13.98 31.97
CA ASP A 156 22.01 -15.06 32.23
C ASP A 156 21.50 -15.71 30.93
N ILE A 157 21.31 -14.92 29.87
CA ILE A 157 21.04 -15.43 28.52
C ILE A 157 22.23 -16.26 28.01
N SER A 158 23.46 -15.76 28.16
CA SER A 158 24.67 -16.46 27.74
C SER A 158 24.88 -17.79 28.49
N LYS A 159 24.64 -17.82 29.81
CA LYS A 159 24.71 -19.06 30.62
C LYS A 159 23.67 -20.09 30.17
N LYS A 160 22.44 -19.64 29.85
CA LYS A 160 21.37 -20.50 29.33
C LYS A 160 21.73 -21.07 27.96
N ALA A 161 22.18 -20.22 27.04
CA ALA A 161 22.61 -20.62 25.70
C ALA A 161 23.77 -21.63 25.75
N LYS A 162 24.78 -21.38 26.59
CA LYS A 162 25.89 -22.32 26.82
C LYS A 162 25.41 -23.67 27.34
N LYS A 163 24.44 -23.66 28.25
CA LYS A 163 23.89 -24.90 28.81
C LYS A 163 23.13 -25.69 27.74
N ALA A 164 22.30 -25.02 26.95
CA ALA A 164 21.57 -25.63 25.84
C ALA A 164 22.52 -26.25 24.81
N SER A 165 23.55 -25.50 24.39
CA SER A 165 24.60 -26.00 23.48
C SER A 165 25.42 -27.18 24.04
N SER A 166 25.48 -27.34 25.38
CA SER A 166 26.17 -28.47 26.02
C SER A 166 25.31 -29.71 26.29
N GLU A 167 23.98 -29.59 26.16
CA GLU A 167 23.02 -30.68 26.38
C GLU A 167 22.60 -31.39 25.06
N ASP A 168 23.04 -30.88 23.90
CA ASP A 168 22.96 -31.51 22.57
C ASP A 168 24.28 -32.18 22.16
#